data_AF-A0A645JD54-F1
#
_entry.id   AF-A0A645JD54-F1
#
_cell.length_a   1.000
_cell.length_b   1.000
_cell.length_c   1.000
_cell.angle_alpha   90.00
_cell.angle_beta   90.00
_cell.angle_gamma   90.00
#
_symmetry.space_group_name_H-M   'P 1'
#
loop_
_entity.id
_entity.type
_entity.pdbx_description
1 polymer ?
#
loop_
_entity_poly.entity_id
_entity_poly.type
_entity_poly.pdbx_seq_one_letter_code
_entity_poly.pdbx_strand_id
1 'polypeptide(L)' 'MLQRELETEEQALAAARQALEDEEKRDVPEERNVRRTQDGRSYSSVNTAKTDERLKPFRDKVEMHQRNLEALRKELSGLR' A
#
# COMPACT_ATOMS: atom_id res chain seq x y z
N MET A 1 19.64 8.63 19.73
CA MET A 1 19.73 7.88 18.47
C MET A 1 18.43 7.14 18.21
N LEU A 2 18.07 6.15 19.02
CA LEU A 2 16.83 5.35 18.84
C LEU A 2 15.50 6.13 18.87
N GLN A 3 15.35 7.15 19.73
CA GLN A 3 14.13 7.98 19.73
C GLN A 3 13.92 8.71 18.40
N ARG A 4 14.99 9.26 17.83
CA ARG A 4 14.95 9.94 16.54
C ARG A 4 14.67 8.96 15.39
N GLU A 5 15.19 7.74 15.49
CA GLU A 5 14.89 6.67 14.53
C GLU A 5 13.41 6.26 14.62
N LEU A 6 12.85 6.16 15.83
CA LEU A 6 11.42 5.90 16.02
C LEU A 6 10.56 7.00 15.39
N GLU A 7 10.87 8.28 15.61
CA GLU A 7 10.16 9.41 15.00
C GLU A 7 10.25 9.37 13.47
N THR A 8 11.43 9.02 12.94
CA THR A 8 11.65 8.88 11.50
C THR A 8 10.81 7.74 10.93
N GLU A 9 10.75 6.61 11.62
CA GLU A 9 9.97 5.44 11.19
C GLU A 9 8.46 5.69 11.25
N GLU A 10 7.98 6.45 12.26
CA GLU A 10 6.59 6.89 12.35
C GLU A 10 6.20 7.77 11.16
N GLN A 11 7.06 8.71 10.77
CA GLN A 11 6.86 9.54 9.58
C GLN A 11 6.89 8.71 8.29
N ALA A 12 7.83 7.77 8.18
CA ALA A 12 7.94 6.88 7.03
C ALA A 12 6.69 5.99 6.87
N LEU A 13 6.18 5.44 7.98
CA LEU A 13 4.94 4.67 8.00
C LEU A 13 3.74 5.52 7.57
N ALA A 14 3.64 6.76 8.06
CA ALA A 14 2.56 7.67 7.67
C ALA A 14 2.60 7.97 6.16
N ALA A 15 3.79 8.27 5.62
CA ALA A 15 3.98 8.50 4.20
C ALA A 15 3.67 7.26 3.35
N ALA A 16 4.06 6.06 3.80
CA ALA A 16 3.77 4.81 3.09
C ALA A 16 2.27 4.50 3.06
N ARG A 17 1.54 4.77 4.15
CA ARG A 17 0.08 4.61 4.21
C ARG A 17 -0.63 5.57 3.27
N GLN A 18 -0.21 6.83 3.26
CA GLN A 18 -0.77 7.82 2.33
C GLN A 18 -0.50 7.42 0.88
N ALA A 19 0.71 6.97 0.56
CA ALA A 19 1.04 6.51 -0.80
C ALA A 19 0.19 5.30 -1.22
N LEU A 20 -0.09 4.35 -0.31
CA LEU A 20 -1.01 3.24 -0.57
C LEU A 20 -2.43 3.75 -0.84
N GLU A 21 -2.94 4.66 -0.03
CA GLU A 21 -4.28 5.23 -0.19
C GLU A 21 -4.45 6.01 -1.51
N ASP A 22 -3.46 6.83 -1.86
CA ASP A 22 -3.43 7.58 -3.12
C ASP A 22 -3.43 6.62 -4.33
N GLU A 23 -2.67 5.53 -4.21
CA GLU A 23 -2.59 4.49 -5.23
C GLU A 23 -3.90 3.67 -5.32
N GLU A 24 -4.55 3.37 -4.19
CA GLU A 24 -5.86 2.70 -4.15
C GLU A 24 -6.97 3.51 -4.82
N LYS A 25 -6.92 4.84 -4.70
CA LYS A 25 -7.90 5.76 -5.31
C LYS A 25 -7.64 6.03 -6.79
N ARG A 26 -6.49 5.64 -7.32
CA ARG A 26 -6.13 5.90 -8.71
C ARG A 26 -7.01 5.07 -9.65
N ASP A 27 -7.72 5.73 -10.56
CA ASP A 27 -8.42 5.05 -11.66
C ASP A 27 -7.37 4.63 -12.70
N VAL A 28 -7.27 3.33 -12.95
CA VAL A 28 -6.32 2.75 -13.90
C VAL A 28 -7.10 2.01 -14.98
N PRO A 29 -7.32 2.63 -16.15
CA PRO A 29 -8.10 2.03 -17.24
C PRO A 29 -7.57 0.67 -17.72
N GLU A 30 -6.26 0.43 -17.64
CA GLU A 30 -5.60 -0.83 -18.00
C GLU A 30 -5.97 -2.00 -17.08
N GLU A 31 -6.52 -1.69 -15.90
CA GLU A 31 -7.09 -2.65 -14.95
C GLU A 31 -8.55 -2.94 -15.25
N ARG A 32 -9.13 -2.42 -16.33
CA ARG A 32 -10.49 -2.77 -16.74
C ARG A 32 -10.48 -3.91 -17.73
N ASN A 33 -11.24 -4.96 -17.41
CA ASN A 33 -11.62 -5.96 -18.39
C ASN A 33 -12.84 -5.43 -19.15
N VAL A 34 -12.72 -5.27 -20.46
CA VAL A 34 -13.83 -4.87 -21.33
C VAL A 34 -14.28 -6.08 -22.14
N ARG A 35 -15.57 -6.43 -22.03
CA ARG A 35 -16.19 -7.46 -22.86
C ARG A 35 -17.30 -6.83 -23.71
N ARG A 36 -17.29 -7.14 -25.00
CA ARG A 36 -18.35 -6.75 -25.93
C ARG A 36 -19.25 -7.94 -26.21
N THR A 37 -20.55 -7.74 -26.14
CA THR A 37 -21.54 -8.76 -26.48
C THR A 37 -21.88 -8.72 -27.97
N GLN A 38 -22.52 -9.79 -28.46
CA GLN A 38 -22.89 -9.93 -29.87
C GLN A 38 -23.94 -8.89 -30.32
N ASP A 39 -24.78 -8.39 -29.40
CA ASP A 39 -25.73 -7.31 -29.63
C ASP A 39 -25.11 -5.90 -29.54
N GLY A 40 -23.78 -5.81 -29.39
CA GLY A 40 -23.02 -4.54 -29.45
C GLY A 40 -22.86 -3.80 -28.12
N ARG A 41 -23.36 -4.34 -27.01
CA ARG A 41 -23.17 -3.75 -25.67
C ARG A 41 -21.76 -4.02 -25.14
N SER A 42 -21.26 -3.11 -24.32
CA SER A 42 -19.96 -3.25 -23.65
C SER A 42 -20.14 -3.31 -22.14
N TYR A 43 -19.47 -4.26 -21.51
CA TYR A 43 -19.41 -4.41 -20.06
C TYR A 43 -17.96 -4.22 -19.60
N SER A 44 -17.78 -3.43 -18.55
CA SER A 44 -16.48 -3.25 -17.90
C SER A 44 -16.53 -3.81 -16.49
N SER A 45 -15.51 -4.58 -16.12
CA SER A 45 -15.24 -4.97 -14.73
C SER A 45 -13.80 -4.64 -14.35
N VAL A 46 -13.55 -4.41 -13.07
CA VAL A 46 -12.19 -4.24 -12.55
C VAL A 46 -11.49 -5.59 -12.53
N ASN A 47 -10.23 -5.60 -12.98
CA ASN A 47 -9.32 -6.71 -12.92
C ASN A 47 -8.57 -6.65 -11.59
N THR A 48 -9.15 -7.30 -10.58
CA THR A 48 -8.62 -7.30 -9.22
C THR A 48 -7.19 -7.85 -9.13
N ALA A 49 -6.81 -8.80 -9.98
CA ALA A 49 -5.45 -9.34 -10.01
C ALA A 49 -4.42 -8.28 -10.41
N LYS A 50 -4.71 -7.48 -11.45
CA LYS A 50 -3.84 -6.36 -11.84
C LYS A 50 -3.77 -5.29 -10.76
N THR A 51 -4.91 -4.96 -10.15
CA THR A 51 -4.97 -4.03 -9.02
C THR A 51 -4.14 -4.53 -7.84
N ASP A 52 -4.23 -5.81 -7.47
CA ASP A 52 -3.44 -6.39 -6.38
C ASP A 52 -1.94 -6.39 -6.69
N GLU A 53 -1.53 -6.75 -7.90
CA GLU A 53 -0.13 -6.68 -8.33
C GLU A 53 0.45 -5.26 -8.20
N ARG A 54 -0.34 -4.25 -8.58
CA ARG A 54 0.04 -2.84 -8.48
C ARG A 54 0.12 -2.35 -7.04
N LEU A 55 -0.84 -2.74 -6.19
CA LEU A 55 -0.89 -2.32 -4.79
C LEU A 55 0.10 -3.08 -3.90
N LYS A 56 0.51 -4.28 -4.29
CA LYS A 56 1.46 -5.12 -3.55
C LYS A 56 2.71 -4.37 -3.06
N PRO A 57 3.49 -3.64 -3.88
CA PRO A 57 4.68 -2.94 -3.41
C PRO A 57 4.38 -1.85 -2.36
N PHE A 58 3.19 -1.26 -2.37
CA PHE A 58 2.79 -0.26 -1.37
C PHE A 58 2.38 -0.92 -0.06
N ARG A 59 1.62 -2.02 -0.13
CA ARG A 59 1.29 -2.86 1.03
C ARG A 59 2.56 -3.41 1.69
N ASP A 60 3.49 -3.94 0.90
CA ASP A 60 4.77 -4.47 1.36
C ASP A 60 5.60 -3.39 2.09
N LYS A 61 5.59 -2.14 1.61
CA LYS A 61 6.26 -1.01 2.29
C LYS A 61 5.60 -0.64 3.62
N VAL A 62 4.27 -0.58 3.67
CA VAL A 62 3.55 -0.30 4.92
C VAL A 62 3.88 -1.37 5.96
N GLU A 63 3.84 -2.64 5.58
CA GLU A 63 4.15 -3.76 6.46
C GLU A 63 5.60 -3.72 6.96
N MET A 64 6.56 -3.41 6.09
CA MET A 64 7.96 -3.22 6.45
C MET A 64 8.12 -2.14 7.53
N HIS A 65 7.53 -0.96 7.32
CA HIS A 65 7.64 0.15 8.27
C HIS A 65 6.95 -0.15 9.61
N GLN A 66 5.83 -0.89 9.60
CA GLN A 66 5.20 -1.34 10.85
C GLN A 66 6.11 -2.26 11.64
N ARG A 67 6.74 -3.25 10.99
CA ARG A 67 7.67 -4.18 11.65
C ARG A 67 8.89 -3.47 12.23
N ASN A 68 9.47 -2.54 11.48
CA ASN A 68 10.60 -1.74 11.95
C ASN A 68 10.23 -0.93 13.20
N LEU A 69 9.07 -0.28 13.17
CA LEU A 69 8.56 0.51 14.29
C LEU A 69 8.28 -0.35 15.52
N GLU A 70 7.74 -1.55 15.34
CA GLU A 70 7.57 -2.53 16.42
C GLU A 70 8.92 -2.97 17.02
N ALA A 71 9.92 -3.24 16.18
CA ALA A 71 11.27 -3.59 16.63
C ALA A 71 11.91 -2.44 17.43
N LEU A 72 11.87 -1.21 16.92
CA LEU A 72 12.40 -0.02 17.58
C LEU A 72 11.71 0.24 18.93
N ARG A 73 10.38 0.09 19.00
CA ARG A 73 9.63 0.23 20.26
C ARG A 73 10.04 -0.83 21.28
N LYS A 74 10.25 -2.08 20.84
CA LYS A 74 10.71 -3.16 21.71
C LYS A 74 12.11 -2.87 22.26
N GLU A 75 13.04 -2.45 21.41
CA GLU A 75 14.39 -2.08 21.83
C GLU A 75 14.41 -0.91 22.82
N LEU A 76 13.65 0.16 22.54
CA LEU A 76 13.50 1.29 23.45
C LEU A 76 12.90 0.89 24.80
N SER A 77 11.97 -0.07 24.81
CA SER A 77 11.37 -0.57 26.06
C SER A 77 12.34 -1.42 26.89
N GLY A 78 13.26 -2.15 26.24
CA GLY A 78 14.28 -2.95 26.92
C GLY A 78 15.49 -2.15 27.42
N LEU A 79 15.60 -0.88 27.01
CA LEU A 79 16.64 0.06 27.45
C LEU A 79 16.19 0.93 28.66
N ARG A 80 14.93 0.79 29.09
CA ARG A 80 14.37 1.44 30.29
C ARG A 80 14.44 0.52 31.49
#